data_AF-A0A7J7K027-F1
#
_entry.id   AF-A0A7J7K027-F1
#
_cell.length_a   1.000
_cell.length_b   1.000
_cell.length_c   1.000
_cell.angle_alpha   90.00
_cell.angle_beta   90.00
_cell.angle_gamma   90.00
#
_symmetry.space_group_name_H-M   'P 1'
#
loop_
_entity.id
_entity.type
_entity.pdbx_description
1 polymer ?
#
loop_
_entity_poly.entity_id
_entity_poly.type
_entity_poly.pdbx_seq_one_letter_code
_entity_poly.pdbx_strand_id
1 'polypeptide(L)'
;MNLMSQHPKNETRNETIGLKNFTFDIITDMLGYEKYYIQIVETTSNNVTSVLESIEYQLVIVRKTRTVDLAFNVAMLILGILNTFAVGCMTDINLVKQVIKRKKQILISTVSQYVVIPLVSTTK
;
A
#
# COMPACT_ATOMS: atom_id res chain seq x y z
N MET A 1 36.54 69.79 6.91
CA MET A 1 35.60 68.98 7.70
C MET A 1 35.12 67.87 6.78
N ASN A 2 35.89 66.77 6.72
CA ASN A 2 35.66 65.63 5.84
C ASN A 2 34.74 64.64 6.57
N LEU A 3 33.63 64.24 5.94
CA LEU A 3 32.87 63.07 6.37
C LEU A 3 33.01 62.00 5.29
N MET A 4 33.80 60.99 5.67
CA MET A 4 34.24 59.87 4.87
C MET A 4 33.20 58.75 4.97
N SER A 5 32.86 58.20 3.82
CA SER A 5 32.06 56.98 3.63
C SER A 5 32.67 55.79 4.38
N GLN A 6 31.83 54.99 5.04
CA GLN A 6 32.17 53.61 5.42
C GLN A 6 31.02 52.66 5.07
N HIS A 7 31.26 51.88 4.02
CA HIS A 7 30.58 50.62 3.73
C HIS A 7 30.77 49.62 4.88
N PRO A 8 29.73 48.90 5.32
CA PRO A 8 29.93 47.71 6.15
C PRO A 8 30.40 46.52 5.28
N LYS A 9 31.51 45.92 5.68
CA LYS A 9 32.06 44.67 5.12
C LYS A 9 31.07 43.52 5.38
N ASN A 10 30.60 42.88 4.31
CA ASN A 10 29.88 41.61 4.39
C ASN A 10 30.89 40.49 4.65
N GLU A 11 30.98 40.04 5.88
CA GLU A 11 31.76 38.87 6.28
C GLU A 11 30.86 37.64 6.15
N THR A 12 30.97 36.95 5.02
CA THR A 12 30.28 35.68 4.75
C THR A 12 30.88 34.61 5.65
N ARG A 13 30.36 34.51 6.88
CA ARG A 13 30.64 33.41 7.79
C ARG A 13 29.97 32.16 7.21
N ASN A 14 30.73 31.38 6.46
CA ASN A 14 30.36 30.01 6.08
C ASN A 14 30.30 29.17 7.36
N GLU A 15 29.18 29.23 8.06
CA GLU A 15 28.86 28.25 9.08
C GLU A 15 28.58 26.94 8.34
N THR A 16 29.54 26.03 8.37
CA THR A 16 29.29 24.62 8.12
C THR A 16 28.26 24.19 9.16
N ILE A 17 27.00 24.14 8.75
CA ILE A 17 25.91 23.62 9.59
C ILE A 17 26.26 22.16 9.83
N GLY A 18 26.89 21.89 10.97
CA GLY A 18 27.12 20.54 11.42
C GLY A 18 25.77 19.87 11.50
N LEU A 19 25.52 18.91 10.60
CA LEU A 19 24.34 18.06 10.63
C LEU A 19 24.34 17.36 11.99
N LYS A 20 23.56 17.89 12.92
CA LYS A 20 23.23 17.17 14.15
C LYS A 20 22.41 15.97 13.75
N ASN A 21 22.72 14.81 14.32
CA ASN A 21 21.86 13.65 14.25
C ASN A 21 20.45 14.07 14.72
N PHE A 22 19.49 14.09 13.81
CA PHE A 22 18.10 14.41 14.09
C PHE A 22 17.31 13.11 14.02
N THR A 23 16.66 12.77 15.11
CA THR A 23 15.76 11.62 15.19
C THR A 23 14.36 12.14 15.37
N PHE A 24 13.43 11.62 14.57
CA PHE A 24 12.00 11.88 14.70
C PHE A 24 11.26 10.55 14.65
N ASP A 25 10.23 10.42 15.48
CA ASP A 25 9.38 9.24 15.51
C ASP A 25 8.14 9.49 14.66
N ILE A 26 7.91 8.63 13.67
CA ILE A 26 6.68 8.60 12.89
C ILE A 26 5.80 7.48 13.44
N ILE A 27 4.63 7.83 13.99
CA ILE A 27 3.60 6.87 14.39
C ILE A 27 2.45 6.97 13.40
N THR A 28 2.18 5.88 12.67
CA THR A 28 1.07 5.79 11.72
C THR A 28 0.34 4.46 11.88
N ASP A 29 -0.99 4.49 11.73
CA ASP A 29 -1.84 3.28 11.70
C ASP A 29 -2.17 2.95 10.24
N MET A 30 -1.45 2.00 9.65
CA MET A 30 -1.53 1.70 8.22
C MET A 30 -1.83 0.22 7.92
N LEU A 31 -2.35 -0.05 6.72
CA LEU A 31 -2.79 -1.36 6.23
C LEU A 31 -1.93 -1.80 5.04
N GLY A 32 -1.12 -2.85 5.19
CA GLY A 32 -0.48 -3.51 4.04
C GLY A 32 0.90 -2.97 3.65
N TYR A 33 1.14 -2.86 2.34
CA TYR A 33 2.42 -2.43 1.76
C TYR A 33 2.38 -0.94 1.44
N GLU A 34 3.28 -0.18 2.05
CA GLU A 34 3.38 1.26 1.82
C GLU A 34 4.83 1.71 1.56
N LYS A 35 4.95 2.82 0.83
CA LYS A 35 6.22 3.48 0.51
C LYS A 35 6.25 4.85 1.15
N TYR A 36 7.31 5.12 1.89
CA TYR A 36 7.54 6.44 2.50
C TYR A 36 8.69 7.15 1.81
N TYR A 37 8.51 8.44 1.61
CA TYR A 37 9.54 9.34 1.06
C TYR A 37 9.92 10.36 2.12
N ILE A 38 11.17 10.34 2.55
CA ILE A 38 11.72 11.38 3.42
C ILE A 38 12.47 12.34 2.52
N GLN A 39 12.05 13.60 2.49
CA GLN A 39 12.67 14.66 1.69
C GLN A 39 13.27 15.72 2.59
N ILE A 40 14.54 16.03 2.37
CA ILE A 40 15.20 17.19 2.98
C ILE A 40 15.00 18.35 2.03
N VAL A 41 14.32 19.40 2.49
CA VAL A 41 13.98 20.58 1.69
C VAL A 41 14.66 21.83 2.21
N GLU A 42 15.19 22.64 1.30
CA GLU A 42 15.65 23.98 1.62
C GLU A 42 14.46 24.94 1.57
N THR A 43 14.26 25.72 2.63
CA THR A 43 13.18 26.71 2.69
C THR A 43 13.77 28.10 2.78
N THR A 44 13.45 28.97 1.82
CA THR A 44 13.78 30.40 1.87
C THR A 44 12.49 31.20 1.96
N SER A 45 12.39 32.07 2.97
CA SER A 45 11.24 32.97 3.16
C SER A 45 9.88 32.24 3.08
N ASN A 46 9.77 31.11 3.80
CA ASN A 46 8.57 30.26 3.90
C ASN A 46 8.18 29.49 2.63
N ASN A 47 8.95 29.60 1.54
CA ASN A 47 8.74 28.80 0.34
C ASN A 47 9.81 27.71 0.23
N VAL A 48 9.37 26.50 -0.12
CA VAL A 48 10.27 25.38 -0.46
C VAL A 48 10.96 25.73 -1.78
N THR A 49 12.27 25.95 -1.73
CA THR A 49 13.06 26.40 -2.88
C THR A 49 13.76 25.24 -3.60
N SER A 50 14.11 24.17 -2.89
CA SER A 50 14.76 23.00 -3.49
C SER A 50 14.57 21.75 -2.62
N VAL A 51 14.51 20.58 -3.25
CA VAL A 51 14.64 19.27 -2.58
C VAL A 51 16.12 18.88 -2.68
N LEU A 52 16.80 18.79 -1.54
CA LEU A 52 18.23 18.49 -1.45
C LEU A 52 18.50 16.99 -1.53
N GLU A 53 17.64 16.19 -0.91
CA GLU A 53 17.78 14.73 -0.87
C GLU A 53 16.42 14.07 -0.64
N SER A 54 16.19 12.91 -1.27
CA SER A 54 14.99 12.10 -1.10
C SER A 54 15.37 10.64 -0.92
N ILE A 55 14.93 10.02 0.17
CA ILE A 55 15.18 8.62 0.46
C ILE A 55 13.84 7.87 0.48
N GLU A 56 13.73 6.80 -0.32
CA GLU A 56 12.58 5.90 -0.34
C GLU A 56 12.79 4.76 0.66
N TYR A 57 11.82 4.56 1.55
CA TYR A 57 11.77 3.42 2.45
C TYR A 57 10.55 2.56 2.13
N GLN A 58 10.78 1.30 1.79
CA GLN A 58 9.73 0.29 1.68
C GLN A 58 9.46 -0.32 3.05
N LEU A 59 8.27 -0.08 3.57
CA LEU A 59 7.85 -0.58 4.87
C LEU A 59 6.81 -1.69 4.65
N VAL A 60 7.14 -2.90 5.10
CA VAL A 60 6.20 -4.02 5.16
C VAL A 60 5.67 -4.09 6.58
N ILE A 61 4.44 -3.63 6.77
CA ILE A 61 3.81 -3.60 8.09
C ILE A 61 3.21 -4.99 8.34
N VAL A 62 3.94 -5.81 9.10
CA VAL A 62 3.44 -7.12 9.53
C VAL A 62 2.51 -6.92 10.73
N ARG A 63 1.20 -7.08 10.49
CA ARG A 63 0.21 -7.02 11.57
C ARG A 63 0.27 -8.28 12.41
N LYS A 64 0.35 -8.11 13.74
CA LYS A 64 0.12 -9.21 14.69
C LYS A 64 -1.34 -9.64 14.58
N THR A 65 -1.57 -10.93 14.36
CA THR A 65 -2.91 -11.51 14.30
C THR A 65 -3.67 -11.21 15.59
N ARG A 66 -4.81 -10.52 15.47
CA ARG A 66 -5.69 -10.23 16.61
C ARG A 66 -6.63 -11.41 16.79
N THR A 67 -7.05 -11.67 18.02
CA THR A 67 -8.05 -12.73 18.32
C THR A 67 -9.36 -12.52 17.56
N VAL A 68 -9.71 -11.25 17.30
CA VAL A 68 -10.88 -10.87 16.50
C VAL A 68 -10.74 -11.34 15.05
N ASP A 69 -9.54 -11.28 14.46
CA ASP A 69 -9.30 -11.74 13.09
C ASP A 69 -9.51 -13.25 12.98
N LEU A 70 -9.09 -14.00 14.00
CA LEU A 70 -9.30 -15.44 14.07
C LEU A 70 -10.79 -15.79 14.20
N ALA A 71 -11.52 -15.09 15.08
CA ALA A 71 -12.97 -15.29 15.21
C ALA A 71 -13.71 -14.96 13.91
N PHE A 72 -13.33 -13.88 13.23
CA PHE A 72 -13.88 -13.50 11.93
C PHE A 72 -13.61 -14.58 10.88
N ASN A 73 -12.38 -15.09 10.79
CA ASN A 73 -12.03 -16.14 9.84
C ASN A 73 -12.82 -17.43 10.07
N VAL A 74 -13.01 -17.82 11.34
CA VAL A 74 -13.85 -18.99 11.69
C VAL A 74 -15.31 -18.75 11.31
N ALA A 75 -15.86 -17.56 11.57
CA ALA A 75 -17.23 -17.23 11.16
C ALA A 75 -17.39 -17.28 9.63
N MET A 76 -16.44 -16.73 8.88
CA MET A 76 -16.42 -16.78 7.42
C MET A 76 -16.32 -18.22 6.90
N LEU A 77 -15.54 -19.08 7.56
CA LEU A 77 -15.46 -20.50 7.23
C LEU A 77 -16.82 -21.19 7.42
N ILE A 78 -17.48 -20.96 8.55
CA ILE A 78 -18.80 -21.54 8.83
C ILE A 78 -19.83 -21.05 7.80
N LEU A 79 -19.83 -19.75 7.49
CA LEU A 79 -20.69 -19.18 6.45
C LEU A 79 -20.41 -19.80 5.08
N GLY A 80 -19.15 -20.02 4.72
CA GLY A 80 -18.76 -20.70 3.49
C GLY A 80 -19.30 -22.13 3.40
N ILE A 81 -19.23 -22.89 4.49
CA ILE A 81 -19.77 -24.24 4.57
C ILE A 81 -21.29 -24.22 4.43
N LEU A 82 -21.98 -23.34 5.17
CA LEU A 82 -23.43 -23.21 5.11
C LEU A 82 -23.92 -22.82 3.71
N ASN A 83 -23.24 -21.86 3.07
CA ASN A 83 -23.56 -21.46 1.70
C ASN A 83 -23.37 -22.61 0.71
N THR A 84 -22.27 -23.36 0.83
CA THR A 84 -22.01 -24.51 -0.04
C THR A 84 -23.09 -25.60 0.16
N PHE A 85 -23.50 -25.84 1.41
CA PHE A 85 -24.58 -26.76 1.73
C PHE A 85 -25.91 -26.29 1.15
N ALA A 86 -26.26 -25.01 1.30
CA ALA A 86 -27.49 -24.43 0.76
C ALA A 86 -27.56 -24.54 -0.77
N VAL A 87 -26.47 -24.24 -1.47
CA VAL A 87 -26.37 -24.44 -2.92
C VAL A 87 -26.54 -25.92 -3.27
N GLY A 88 -25.91 -26.82 -2.51
CA GLY A 88 -26.06 -28.27 -2.68
C GLY A 88 -27.52 -28.74 -2.54
N CYS A 89 -28.26 -28.24 -1.55
CA CYS A 89 -29.66 -28.58 -1.35
C CYS A 89 -30.59 -28.03 -2.44
N MET A 90 -30.29 -26.83 -2.97
CA MET A 90 -31.06 -26.22 -4.05
C MET A 90 -30.73 -26.80 -5.43
N THR A 91 -29.65 -27.59 -5.54
CA THR A 91 -29.18 -28.11 -6.81
C THR A 91 -30.05 -29.27 -7.30
N ASP A 92 -30.76 -29.05 -8.41
CA ASP A 92 -31.48 -30.12 -9.12
C ASP A 92 -30.50 -31.05 -9.86
N ILE A 93 -30.47 -32.32 -9.44
CA ILE A 93 -29.63 -33.37 -10.01
C ILE A 93 -29.93 -33.60 -11.50
N ASN A 94 -31.14 -33.34 -11.98
CA ASN A 94 -31.48 -33.48 -13.39
C ASN A 94 -30.80 -32.41 -14.25
N LEU A 95 -30.74 -31.18 -13.74
CA LEU A 95 -30.05 -30.07 -14.38
C LEU A 95 -28.53 -30.31 -14.38
N VAL A 96 -27.98 -30.80 -13.27
CA VAL A 96 -26.57 -31.19 -13.18
C VAL A 96 -26.23 -32.27 -14.23
N LYS A 97 -27.06 -33.31 -14.37
CA LYS A 97 -26.87 -34.34 -15.39
C LYS A 97 -26.90 -33.77 -16.81
N GLN A 98 -27.76 -32.80 -17.08
CA GLN A 98 -27.85 -32.15 -18.39
C GLN A 98 -26.60 -31.30 -18.69
N VAL A 99 -26.09 -30.59 -17.69
CA VAL A 99 -24.87 -29.77 -17.80
C VAL A 99 -23.63 -30.65 -17.97
N ILE A 100 -23.50 -31.74 -17.20
CA ILE A 100 -22.37 -32.70 -17.31
C ILE A 100 -22.29 -33.34 -18.71
N LYS A 101 -23.42 -33.55 -19.38
CA LYS A 101 -23.42 -34.03 -20.78
C LYS A 101 -22.77 -33.02 -21.75
N ARG A 102 -22.75 -31.73 -21.42
CA ARG A 102 -22.12 -30.67 -22.22
C ARG A 102 -20.66 -30.43 -21.81
N LYS A 103 -19.84 -31.49 -21.88
CA LYS A 103 -18.43 -31.49 -21.47
C LYS A 103 -17.60 -30.32 -22.03
N LYS A 104 -17.82 -29.94 -23.30
CA LYS A 104 -17.12 -28.82 -23.95
C LYS A 104 -17.42 -27.47 -23.28
N GLN A 105 -18.68 -27.22 -22.94
CA GLN A 105 -19.09 -25.94 -22.32
C GLN A 105 -18.53 -25.80 -20.90
N ILE A 106 -18.55 -26.89 -20.12
CA ILE A 106 -17.93 -26.91 -18.78
C ILE A 106 -16.44 -26.61 -18.89
N LEU A 107 -15.72 -27.30 -19.79
CA LEU A 107 -14.28 -27.12 -19.93
C LEU A 107 -13.91 -25.67 -20.30
N ILE A 108 -14.63 -25.07 -21.26
CA ILE A 108 -14.41 -23.68 -21.67
C ILE A 108 -14.69 -22.73 -20.50
N SER A 109 -15.77 -22.96 -19.75
CA SER A 109 -16.11 -22.15 -18.57
C SER A 109 -15.04 -22.26 -17.48
N THR A 110 -14.56 -23.47 -17.19
CA THR A 110 -13.51 -23.69 -16.19
C THR A 110 -12.21 -23.02 -16.60
N VAL A 111 -11.77 -23.22 -17.85
CA VAL A 111 -10.55 -22.57 -18.35
C VAL A 111 -10.70 -21.05 -18.34
N SER A 112 -11.85 -20.52 -18.75
CA SER A 112 -12.12 -19.09 -18.67
C SER A 112 -12.04 -18.56 -17.24
N GLN A 113 -12.62 -19.24 -16.26
CA GLN A 113 -12.56 -18.79 -14.86
C GLN A 113 -11.13 -18.83 -14.31
N TYR A 114 -10.37 -19.90 -14.59
CA TYR A 114 -9.00 -20.04 -14.07
C TYR A 114 -7.95 -19.23 -14.83
N VAL A 115 -8.21 -18.81 -16.06
CA VAL A 115 -7.25 -18.01 -16.85
C VAL A 115 -7.59 -16.52 -16.79
N VAL A 116 -8.86 -16.14 -16.92
CA VAL A 116 -9.26 -14.72 -16.97
C VAL A 116 -9.08 -14.06 -15.60
N ILE A 117 -9.44 -14.74 -14.50
CA ILE A 117 -9.38 -14.13 -13.16
C ILE A 117 -7.92 -13.78 -12.77
N PRO A 118 -6.93 -14.67 -12.91
CA PRO A 118 -5.54 -14.32 -12.62
C PRO A 118 -4.99 -13.25 -13.54
N LEU A 119 -5.29 -13.33 -14.85
CA LEU A 119 -4.78 -12.35 -15.82
C LEU A 119 -5.28 -10.94 -15.52
N VAL A 120 -6.58 -10.78 -15.23
CA VAL A 120 -7.16 -9.48 -14.84
C VAL A 120 -6.56 -8.96 -13.54
N SER A 121 -6.30 -9.84 -12.57
CA SER A 121 -5.66 -9.47 -11.30
C SER A 121 -4.21 -8.98 -11.47
N THR A 122 -3.47 -9.57 -12.42
CA THR A 122 -2.06 -9.23 -12.66
C THR A 122 -1.85 -7.98 -13.52
N THR A 123 -2.85 -7.55 -14.30
CA THR A 123 -2.84 -6.23 -14.96
C THR A 123 -3.11 -5.13 -13.93
N LYS A 124 -2.06 -4.72 -13.22
CA LYS A 124 -1.97 -3.45 -12.51
C LYS A 124 -0.78 -2.67 -13.03
#